data_AF-A0A1Q7ML06-F1
#
_entry.id   AF-A0A1Q7ML06-F1
#
_cell.length_a   1.000
_cell.length_b   1.000
_cell.length_c   1.000
_cell.angle_alpha   90.00
_cell.angle_beta   90.00
_cell.angle_gamma   90.00
#
_symmetry.space_group_name_H-M   'P 1'
#
loop_
_entity.id
_entity.type
_entity.pdbx_description
1 polymer ?
#
loop_
_entity_poly.entity_id
_entity_poly.type
_entity_poly.pdbx_seq_one_letter_code
_entity_poly.pdbx_strand_id
1 'polypeptide(L)'
;MPDEKIVIKTKHGELSLEQLAEAQHGMAHLMKEVGERYHVLYYAAKALNWKLAQYQLNQVIALFRIGATLRPKFAEDLNGFVKTHFHPMTEAIRAQDWRRFEEAFKKGIQGSDQFHEKYGYRFIHFVLPKNPPEMYDLAPKE
;
A
#
# COMPACT_ATOMS: atom_id res chain seq x y z
N MET A 1 18.20 25.96 -24.03
CA MET A 1 17.99 24.81 -24.92
C MET A 1 16.49 24.67 -25.05
N PRO A 2 15.88 24.70 -26.23
CA PRO A 2 14.45 24.42 -26.36
C PRO A 2 14.20 22.98 -25.90
N ASP A 3 13.08 22.76 -25.21
CA ASP A 3 12.62 21.46 -24.72
C ASP A 3 12.39 20.49 -25.90
N GLU A 4 13.43 19.80 -26.34
CA GLU A 4 13.28 18.70 -27.28
C GLU A 4 12.61 17.55 -26.53
N LYS A 5 11.31 17.33 -26.80
CA LYS A 5 10.54 16.26 -26.16
C LYS A 5 11.20 14.92 -26.46
N ILE A 6 11.66 14.24 -25.42
CA ILE A 6 12.17 12.88 -25.53
C ILE A 6 11.02 11.98 -25.99
N VAL A 7 11.12 11.46 -27.21
CA VAL A 7 10.16 10.53 -27.82
C VAL A 7 10.73 9.13 -27.91
N ILE A 8 9.96 8.14 -27.50
CA ILE A 8 10.29 6.72 -27.57
C ILE A 8 9.51 6.09 -28.73
N LYS A 9 10.24 5.49 -29.67
CA LYS A 9 9.64 4.76 -30.80
C LYS A 9 9.25 3.35 -30.36
N THR A 10 8.00 2.99 -30.63
CA THR A 10 7.46 1.64 -30.44
C THR A 10 6.93 1.08 -31.76
N LYS A 11 6.55 -0.20 -31.81
CA LYS A 11 5.88 -0.80 -32.99
C LYS A 11 4.49 -0.21 -33.27
N HIS A 12 3.92 0.55 -32.33
CA HIS A 12 2.59 1.14 -32.43
C HIS A 12 2.62 2.67 -32.66
N GLY A 13 3.80 3.27 -32.78
CA GLY A 13 3.98 4.71 -32.92
C GLY A 13 4.96 5.30 -31.90
N GLU A 14 5.02 6.62 -31.85
CA GLU A 14 5.88 7.37 -30.94
C GLU A 14 5.12 7.75 -29.66
N LEU A 15 5.78 7.64 -28.51
CA LEU A 15 5.25 8.05 -27.20
C LEU A 15 6.22 9.02 -26.53
N SER A 16 5.70 10.08 -25.91
CA SER A 16 6.52 10.95 -25.07
C SER A 16 6.66 10.41 -23.65
N LEU A 17 7.65 10.91 -22.90
CA LEU A 17 7.80 10.56 -21.48
C LEU A 17 6.58 10.99 -20.65
N GLU A 18 5.94 12.10 -20.99
CA GLU A 18 4.71 12.56 -20.33
C GLU A 18 3.57 11.56 -20.53
N GLN A 19 3.37 11.08 -21.77
CA GLN A 19 2.34 10.07 -22.05
C GLN A 19 2.59 8.77 -21.29
N LEU A 20 3.85 8.34 -21.17
CA LEU A 20 4.22 7.16 -20.40
C LEU A 20 4.02 7.34 -18.90
N ALA A 21 4.27 8.55 -18.37
CA ALA A 21 4.03 8.89 -16.97
C ALA A 21 2.53 8.96 -16.65
N GLU A 22 1.72 9.53 -17.56
CA GLU A 22 0.26 9.61 -17.44
C GLU A 22 -0.41 8.23 -17.55
N ALA A 23 0.16 7.32 -18.34
CA ALA A 23 -0.32 5.94 -18.47
C ALA A 23 -0.09 5.10 -17.20
N GLN A 24 0.77 5.52 -16.26
CA GLN A 24 0.99 4.80 -15.03
C GLN A 24 -0.26 4.75 -14.16
N HIS A 25 -0.44 3.63 -13.45
CA HIS A 25 -1.54 3.46 -12.52
C HIS A 25 -1.60 4.59 -11.49
N GLY A 26 -2.78 5.20 -11.36
CA GLY A 26 -3.06 6.23 -10.36
C GLY A 26 -3.34 5.66 -8.97
N MET A 27 -3.57 6.56 -8.01
CA MET A 27 -3.81 6.22 -6.61
C MET A 27 -4.96 5.22 -6.42
N ALA A 28 -6.05 5.32 -7.18
CA ALA A 28 -7.19 4.41 -7.04
C ALA A 28 -6.82 2.94 -7.28
N HIS A 29 -5.99 2.67 -8.30
CA HIS A 29 -5.52 1.32 -8.59
C HIS A 29 -4.55 0.84 -7.51
N LEU A 30 -3.61 1.69 -7.08
CA LEU A 30 -2.68 1.36 -6.00
C LEU A 30 -3.42 1.06 -4.70
N MET A 31 -4.46 1.83 -4.36
CA MET A 31 -5.25 1.65 -3.14
C MET A 31 -6.10 0.36 -3.16
N LYS A 32 -6.55 -0.09 -4.34
CA LYS A 32 -7.16 -1.42 -4.48
C LYS A 32 -6.17 -2.52 -4.07
N GLU A 33 -4.95 -2.47 -4.60
CA GLU A 33 -3.91 -3.46 -4.27
C GLU A 33 -3.47 -3.35 -2.80
N VAL A 34 -3.36 -2.13 -2.26
CA VAL A 34 -3.13 -1.92 -0.82
C VAL A 34 -4.20 -2.64 -0.01
N GLY A 35 -5.49 -2.42 -0.28
CA GLY A 35 -6.59 -3.04 0.46
C GLY A 35 -6.54 -4.56 0.45
N GLU A 36 -6.29 -5.17 -0.71
CA GLU A 36 -6.15 -6.63 -0.86
C GLU A 36 -4.97 -7.17 -0.04
N ARG A 37 -3.80 -6.54 -0.15
CA ARG A 37 -2.61 -6.96 0.60
C ARG A 37 -2.77 -6.73 2.10
N TYR A 38 -3.44 -5.66 2.50
CA TYR A 38 -3.70 -5.31 3.90
C TYR A 38 -4.67 -6.32 4.55
N HIS A 39 -5.63 -6.84 3.79
CA HIS A 39 -6.48 -7.96 4.22
C HIS A 39 -5.65 -9.23 4.47
N VAL A 40 -4.78 -9.61 3.53
CA VAL A 40 -3.89 -10.78 3.69
C VAL A 40 -2.94 -10.61 4.87
N LEU A 41 -2.36 -9.42 5.02
CA LEU A 41 -1.47 -9.06 6.12
C LEU A 41 -2.08 -9.37 7.49
N TYR A 42 -3.31 -8.91 7.74
CA TYR A 42 -3.98 -9.14 9.03
C TYR A 42 -4.12 -10.63 9.34
N TYR A 43 -4.62 -11.39 8.37
CA TYR A 43 -4.90 -12.81 8.56
C TYR A 43 -3.64 -13.66 8.62
N ALA A 44 -2.57 -13.28 7.90
CA ALA A 44 -1.26 -13.90 8.02
C ALA A 44 -0.69 -13.72 9.44
N ALA A 45 -0.71 -12.49 9.98
CA ALA A 45 -0.28 -12.23 11.34
C ALA A 45 -1.15 -12.96 12.38
N LYS A 46 -2.46 -13.05 12.15
CA LYS A 46 -3.41 -13.78 13.02
C LYS A 46 -3.13 -15.28 13.04
N ALA A 47 -2.70 -15.84 11.92
CA ALA A 47 -2.26 -17.23 11.80
C ALA A 47 -0.81 -17.43 12.27
N LEU A 48 -0.17 -16.41 12.87
CA LEU A 48 1.23 -16.41 13.30
C LEU A 48 2.23 -16.66 12.15
N ASN A 49 1.80 -16.44 10.91
CA ASN A 49 2.66 -16.50 9.73
C ASN A 49 3.36 -15.15 9.52
N TRP A 50 4.32 -14.88 10.40
CA TRP A 50 5.05 -13.61 10.45
C TRP A 50 5.85 -13.32 9.18
N LYS A 51 6.35 -14.36 8.49
CA LYS A 51 7.04 -14.19 7.20
C LYS A 51 6.09 -13.63 6.15
N LEU A 52 4.91 -14.23 6.00
CA LEU A 52 3.90 -13.75 5.06
C LEU A 52 3.37 -12.37 5.46
N ALA A 53 3.14 -12.13 6.75
CA ALA A 53 2.75 -10.82 7.26
C ALA A 53 3.80 -9.74 6.90
N GLN A 54 5.08 -9.98 7.19
CA GLN A 54 6.15 -9.05 6.84
C GLN A 54 6.21 -8.80 5.33
N TYR A 55 6.08 -9.85 4.53
CA TYR A 55 6.07 -9.73 3.07
C TYR A 55 4.92 -8.83 2.59
N GLN A 56 3.69 -9.07 3.04
CA GLN A 56 2.55 -8.26 2.62
C GLN A 56 2.67 -6.80 3.08
N LEU A 57 3.16 -6.55 4.30
CA LEU A 57 3.40 -5.19 4.76
C LEU A 57 4.49 -4.47 3.92
N ASN A 58 5.56 -5.17 3.53
CA ASN A 58 6.59 -4.61 2.66
C ASN A 58 6.03 -4.22 1.28
N GLN A 59 5.15 -5.05 0.72
CA GLN A 59 4.48 -4.75 -0.55
C GLN A 59 3.56 -3.54 -0.42
N VAL A 60 2.81 -3.41 0.68
CA VAL A 60 2.01 -2.20 0.97
C VAL A 60 2.88 -0.95 1.05
N ILE A 61 4.02 -1.01 1.78
CA ILE A 61 4.96 0.11 1.87
C ILE A 61 5.54 0.46 0.48
N ALA A 62 5.84 -0.54 -0.36
CA ALA A 62 6.33 -0.31 -1.72
C ALA A 62 5.28 0.43 -2.58
N LEU A 63 4.00 0.06 -2.49
CA LEU A 63 2.91 0.76 -3.19
C LEU A 63 2.77 2.23 -2.73
N PHE A 64 2.93 2.50 -1.43
CA PHE A 64 2.95 3.87 -0.91
C PHE A 64 4.13 4.67 -1.47
N ARG A 65 5.31 4.08 -1.60
CA ARG A 65 6.48 4.72 -2.22
C ARG A 65 6.25 5.00 -3.71
N ILE A 66 5.67 4.06 -4.45
CA ILE A 66 5.28 4.27 -5.85
C ILE A 66 4.28 5.43 -5.95
N GLY A 67 3.26 5.46 -5.09
CA GLY A 67 2.30 6.56 -5.03
C GLY A 67 2.95 7.91 -4.74
N ALA A 68 3.89 7.96 -3.79
CA ALA A 68 4.65 9.18 -3.47
C ALA A 68 5.49 9.67 -4.65
N THR A 69 6.11 8.76 -5.42
CA THR A 69 6.88 9.11 -6.62
C THR A 69 5.99 9.58 -7.77
N LEU A 70 4.93 8.83 -8.08
CA LEU A 70 4.06 9.12 -9.22
C LEU A 70 3.09 10.28 -8.97
N ARG A 71 2.82 10.61 -7.70
CA ARG A 71 1.93 11.70 -7.30
C ARG A 71 2.59 12.53 -6.18
N PRO A 72 3.57 13.40 -6.52
CA PRO A 72 4.34 14.17 -5.55
C PRO A 72 3.49 15.00 -4.58
N LYS A 73 2.29 15.42 -5.01
CA LYS A 73 1.28 16.09 -4.17
C LYS A 73 0.99 15.33 -2.86
N PHE A 74 1.07 14.00 -2.86
CA PHE A 74 0.78 13.16 -1.70
C PHE A 74 2.04 12.66 -0.99
N ALA A 75 3.25 13.00 -1.46
CA ALA A 75 4.48 12.34 -1.04
C ALA A 75 4.78 12.50 0.45
N GLU A 76 4.69 13.72 0.98
CA GLU A 76 4.93 13.99 2.40
C GLU A 76 3.98 13.18 3.29
N ASP A 77 2.71 13.21 2.92
CA ASP A 77 1.60 12.57 3.60
C ASP A 77 1.73 11.03 3.58
N LEU A 78 2.02 10.43 2.42
CA LEU A 78 2.25 8.98 2.30
C LEU A 78 3.50 8.54 3.08
N ASN A 79 4.57 9.32 3.05
CA ASN A 79 5.78 9.04 3.81
C ASN A 79 5.54 9.15 5.33
N GLY A 80 4.77 10.16 5.76
CA GLY A 80 4.32 10.32 7.14
C GLY A 80 3.46 9.15 7.60
N PHE A 81 2.57 8.66 6.74
CA PHE A 81 1.73 7.50 7.00
C PHE A 81 2.55 6.24 7.24
N VAL A 82 3.53 5.96 6.38
CA VAL A 82 4.44 4.82 6.52
C VAL A 82 5.15 4.87 7.88
N LYS A 83 5.68 6.03 8.27
CA LYS A 83 6.37 6.21 9.56
C LYS A 83 5.43 6.01 10.75
N THR A 84 4.23 6.57 10.67
CA THR A 84 3.30 6.63 11.81
C THR A 84 2.55 5.32 12.01
N HIS A 85 2.17 4.64 10.92
CA HIS A 85 1.31 3.46 10.99
C HIS A 85 2.04 2.17 10.62
N PHE A 86 2.86 2.16 9.57
CA PHE A 86 3.50 0.91 9.11
C PHE A 86 4.78 0.55 9.87
N HIS A 87 5.55 1.52 10.38
CA HIS A 87 6.71 1.20 11.23
C HIS A 87 6.30 0.48 12.53
N PRO A 88 5.30 0.93 13.31
CA PRO A 88 4.84 0.17 14.48
C PRO A 88 4.37 -1.24 14.15
N MET A 89 3.70 -1.45 13.01
CA MET A 89 3.31 -2.80 12.55
C MET A 89 4.55 -3.64 12.22
N THR A 90 5.55 -3.07 11.56
CA THR A 90 6.83 -3.74 11.25
C THR A 90 7.53 -4.21 12.52
N GLU A 91 7.62 -3.33 13.53
CA GLU A 91 8.24 -3.68 14.81
C GLU A 91 7.45 -4.76 15.56
N ALA A 92 6.12 -4.72 15.51
CA ALA A 92 5.28 -5.77 16.10
C ALA A 92 5.44 -7.13 15.39
N ILE A 93 5.53 -7.14 14.05
CA ILE A 93 5.78 -8.36 13.26
C ILE A 93 7.17 -8.94 13.58
N ARG A 94 8.21 -8.09 13.66
CA ARG A 94 9.57 -8.50 14.04
C ARG A 94 9.61 -9.11 15.44
N ALA A 95 8.88 -8.51 16.37
CA ALA A 95 8.73 -9.02 17.73
C ALA A 95 7.78 -10.23 17.84
N GLN A 96 7.10 -10.62 16.74
CA GLN A 96 6.06 -11.65 16.72
C GLN A 96 4.95 -11.42 17.76
N ASP A 97 4.65 -10.14 18.05
CA ASP A 97 3.68 -9.74 19.06
C ASP A 97 2.32 -9.47 18.41
N TRP A 98 1.45 -10.47 18.46
CA TRP A 98 0.09 -10.39 17.93
C TRP A 98 -0.72 -9.21 18.49
N ARG A 99 -0.62 -8.96 19.80
CA ARG A 99 -1.43 -7.91 20.44
C ARG A 99 -0.99 -6.53 19.97
N ARG A 100 0.33 -6.28 19.93
CA ARG A 100 0.87 -5.02 19.40
C ARG A 100 0.57 -4.87 17.91
N PHE A 101 0.66 -5.95 17.15
CA PHE A 101 0.34 -5.92 15.73
C PHE A 101 -1.13 -5.54 15.50
N GLU A 102 -2.06 -6.19 16.20
CA GLU A 102 -3.49 -5.92 16.03
C GLU A 102 -3.84 -4.47 16.40
N GLU A 103 -3.26 -3.94 17.47
CA GLU A 103 -3.45 -2.55 17.87
C GLU A 103 -2.92 -1.59 16.79
N ALA A 104 -1.70 -1.82 16.31
CA ALA A 104 -1.09 -1.01 15.26
C ALA A 104 -1.89 -1.08 13.95
N PHE A 105 -2.39 -2.27 13.58
CA PHE A 105 -3.23 -2.49 12.41
C PHE A 105 -4.54 -1.68 12.48
N LYS A 106 -5.25 -1.72 13.61
CA LYS A 106 -6.46 -0.92 13.84
C LYS A 106 -6.19 0.58 13.73
N LYS A 107 -5.06 1.06 14.27
CA LYS A 107 -4.60 2.45 14.12
C LYS A 107 -4.29 2.79 12.66
N GLY A 108 -3.77 1.86 11.87
CA GLY A 108 -3.56 2.02 10.43
C GLY A 108 -4.85 2.24 9.66
N ILE A 109 -5.92 1.47 9.96
CA ILE A 109 -7.25 1.68 9.37
C ILE A 109 -7.78 3.08 9.71
N GLN A 110 -7.71 3.47 10.99
CA GLN A 110 -8.16 4.80 11.42
C GLN A 110 -7.40 5.93 10.72
N GLY A 111 -6.08 5.80 10.59
CA GLY A 111 -5.27 6.74 9.83
C GLY A 111 -5.68 6.79 8.36
N SER A 112 -5.96 5.63 7.74
CA SER A 112 -6.40 5.56 6.34
C SER A 112 -7.69 6.33 6.13
N ASP A 113 -8.67 6.15 7.02
CA ASP A 113 -9.96 6.83 6.95
C ASP A 113 -9.79 8.35 7.10
N GLN A 114 -8.94 8.81 8.03
CA GLN A 114 -8.62 10.23 8.20
C GLN A 114 -7.98 10.84 6.94
N PHE A 115 -7.10 10.10 6.28
CA PHE A 115 -6.48 10.54 5.03
C PHE A 115 -7.50 10.59 3.89
N HIS A 116 -8.37 9.60 3.77
CA HIS A 116 -9.45 9.65 2.79
C HIS A 116 -10.35 10.87 3.02
N GLU A 117 -10.70 11.19 4.26
CA GLU A 117 -11.46 12.39 4.60
C GLU A 117 -10.71 13.69 4.21
N LYS A 118 -9.43 13.81 4.62
CA LYS A 118 -8.56 14.97 4.29
C LYS A 118 -8.56 15.29 2.79
N TYR A 119 -8.61 14.26 1.95
CA TYR A 119 -8.55 14.39 0.49
C TYR A 119 -9.92 14.40 -0.20
N GLY A 120 -11.03 14.48 0.55
CA GLY A 120 -12.38 14.56 -0.01
C GLY A 120 -12.99 13.22 -0.41
N TYR A 121 -12.39 12.11 0.03
CA TYR A 121 -12.81 10.74 -0.24
C TYR A 121 -13.47 10.07 0.97
N ARG A 122 -14.16 10.82 1.84
CA ARG A 122 -14.84 10.31 3.06
C ARG A 122 -15.85 9.17 2.83
N PHE A 123 -16.23 8.90 1.58
CA PHE A 123 -17.07 7.76 1.23
C PHE A 123 -16.27 6.44 1.12
N ILE A 124 -14.94 6.51 1.24
CA ILE A 124 -14.03 5.35 1.26
C ILE A 124 -13.65 5.07 2.71
N HIS A 125 -14.23 4.00 3.28
CA HIS A 125 -13.87 3.47 4.59
C HIS A 125 -13.46 2.01 4.46
N PHE A 126 -12.26 1.69 4.93
CA PHE A 126 -11.81 0.30 4.88
C PHE A 126 -12.48 -0.51 6.00
N VAL A 127 -13.17 -1.57 5.62
CA VAL A 127 -13.71 -2.57 6.54
C VAL A 127 -12.93 -3.86 6.35
N LEU A 128 -12.27 -4.34 7.39
CA LEU A 128 -11.62 -5.64 7.37
C LEU A 128 -12.69 -6.73 7.17
N PRO A 129 -12.64 -7.50 6.07
CA PRO A 129 -13.56 -8.62 5.87
C PRO A 129 -13.42 -9.64 7.01
N LYS A 130 -14.54 -10.24 7.45
CA LYS A 130 -14.54 -11.22 8.57
C LYS A 130 -13.88 -12.54 8.22
N ASN A 131 -13.87 -12.91 6.94
CA ASN A 131 -13.29 -14.15 6.46
C ASN A 131 -11.84 -13.93 6.03
N PRO A 132 -10.93 -14.88 6.32
CA PRO A 132 -9.59 -14.88 5.75
C PRO A 132 -9.64 -14.92 4.21
N PRO A 133 -8.60 -14.41 3.52
CA PRO A 133 -8.50 -14.52 2.06
C PRO A 133 -8.43 -15.98 1.62
N GLU A 134 -9.36 -16.40 0.75
CA GLU A 134 -9.47 -17.79 0.28
C GLU A 134 -8.31 -18.21 -0.64
N MET A 135 -7.65 -17.24 -1.29
CA MET A 135 -6.58 -17.47 -2.26
C MET A 135 -5.20 -17.73 -1.62
N TYR A 136 -5.09 -17.73 -0.28
CA TYR A 136 -3.83 -17.95 0.44
C TYR A 136 -3.96 -19.10 1.43
N ASP A 137 -2.97 -20.00 1.42
CA ASP A 137 -2.68 -20.82 2.59
C ASP A 137 -1.94 -19.96 3.61
N LEU A 138 -2.59 -19.67 4.72
CA LEU A 138 -2.09 -18.77 5.76
C LEU A 138 -1.23 -19.50 6.79
N ALA A 139 -1.18 -20.84 6.79
CA ALA A 139 -0.36 -21.58 7.72
C ALA A 139 1.13 -21.21 7.54
N PRO A 140 1.88 -21.01 8.64
CA PRO A 140 3.33 -20.84 8.54
C PRO A 140 3.95 -22.00 7.77
N LYS A 141 4.84 -21.67 6.82
CA LYS A 141 5.68 -22.63 6.10
C LYS A 141 7.12 -22.47 6.60
N GLU A 142 7.81 -23.59 6.77
CA GLU A 142 9.21 -23.64 7.20
C GLU A 142 10.13 -22.93 6.21
#